data_AF-A0A7S1DT79-F1
#
_entry.id   AF-A0A7S1DT79-F1
#
_cell.length_a   1.000
_cell.length_b   1.000
_cell.length_c   1.000
_cell.angle_alpha   90.00
_cell.angle_beta   90.00
_cell.angle_gamma   90.00
#
_symmetry.space_group_name_H-M   'P 1'
#
loop_
_entity.id
_entity.type
_entity.pdbx_description
1 polymer ?
#
loop_
_entity_poly.entity_id
_entity_poly.type
_entity_poly.pdbx_seq_one_letter_code
_entity_poly.pdbx_strand_id
1 'polypeptide(L)'
;VACQCKCRHGWAGAYCGDKVAVVSNFRLGRPPKPCPDNCSGNGVCQHNGSCVCARGWAGYNCSLECAGGAANPCSGQGMCNQTDGKCICDEGFAGRNCTRREVPTDVNQYRANILGTKKEPEPAAKPAGAETAADPPEGPSEPAGALAPGDARGKNSSTV
;
A
#
# COMPACT_ATOMS: atom_id res chain seq x y z
N VAL A 1 55.82 20.27 -4.74
CA VAL A 1 55.14 19.53 -3.66
C VAL A 1 53.88 20.30 -3.30
N ALA A 2 52.69 19.72 -3.46
CA ALA A 2 51.44 20.41 -3.14
C ALA A 2 51.17 20.31 -1.63
N CYS A 3 51.07 21.45 -0.94
CA CYS A 3 50.70 21.49 0.47
C CYS A 3 49.19 21.26 0.59
N GLN A 4 48.78 20.05 0.96
CA GLN A 4 47.41 19.77 1.35
C GLN A 4 47.25 19.98 2.86
N CYS A 5 46.22 20.75 3.26
CA CYS A 5 45.91 20.96 4.66
C CYS A 5 45.33 19.69 5.29
N LYS A 6 45.81 19.32 6.48
CA LYS A 6 45.16 18.31 7.32
C LYS A 6 44.09 19.00 8.17
N CYS A 7 42.82 18.78 7.83
CA CYS A 7 41.70 19.42 8.53
C CYS A 7 41.40 18.75 9.88
N ARG A 8 40.82 19.53 10.80
CA ARG A 8 40.26 19.01 12.06
C ARG A 8 39.00 18.19 11.78
N HIS A 9 38.67 17.24 12.65
CA HIS A 9 37.43 16.47 12.55
C HIS A 9 36.22 17.38 12.37
N GLY A 10 35.38 17.10 11.36
CA GLY A 10 34.23 17.93 11.01
C GLY A 10 34.50 19.04 10.00
N TRP A 11 35.69 19.09 9.39
CA TRP A 11 36.06 20.11 8.39
C TRP A 11 36.73 19.48 7.17
N ALA A 12 36.43 20.00 5.97
CA ALA A 12 36.97 19.53 4.70
C ALA A 12 37.24 20.69 3.72
N GLY A 13 37.81 20.35 2.56
CA GLY A 13 38.16 21.30 1.49
C GLY A 13 39.65 21.68 1.50
N ALA A 14 40.11 22.34 0.43
CA ALA A 14 41.52 22.72 0.24
C ALA A 14 42.04 23.68 1.34
N TYR A 15 41.13 24.40 1.98
CA TYR A 15 41.41 25.35 3.07
C TYR A 15 40.64 25.04 4.36
N CYS A 16 40.05 23.84 4.49
CA CYS A 16 39.26 23.43 5.66
C CYS A 16 38.08 24.38 6.00
N GLY A 17 37.46 25.02 5.00
CA GLY A 17 36.33 25.94 5.17
C GLY A 17 34.95 25.28 5.13
N ASP A 18 34.88 24.04 4.65
CA ASP A 18 33.63 23.31 4.51
C ASP A 18 33.32 22.57 5.80
N LYS A 19 32.24 22.95 6.49
CA LYS A 19 31.74 22.22 7.68
C LYS A 19 31.17 20.88 7.25
N VAL A 20 31.87 19.81 7.57
CA VAL A 20 31.34 18.46 7.48
C VAL A 20 30.40 18.28 8.66
N ALA A 21 29.13 18.00 8.38
CA ALA A 21 28.14 17.69 9.41
C ALA A 21 28.48 16.35 10.09
N VAL A 22 29.44 16.35 11.01
CA VAL A 22 29.70 15.26 11.94
C VAL A 22 28.77 15.41 13.14
N VAL A 23 27.47 15.16 12.92
CA VAL A 23 26.55 14.99 14.05
C VAL A 23 26.85 13.66 14.73
N SER A 24 27.70 13.75 15.74
CA SER A 24 27.84 12.87 16.90
C SER A 24 27.28 11.44 16.72
N ASN A 25 28.10 10.54 16.17
CA ASN A 25 27.91 9.09 16.20
C ASN A 25 26.59 8.48 15.68
N PHE A 26 25.76 9.21 14.95
CA PHE A 26 24.81 8.56 14.04
C PHE A 26 25.52 8.37 12.70
N ARG A 27 25.58 7.12 12.21
CA ARG A 27 25.60 6.92 10.76
C ARG A 27 24.30 7.55 10.26
N LEU A 28 24.34 8.83 9.92
CA LEU A 28 23.18 9.56 9.44
C LEU A 28 22.57 8.70 8.34
N GLY A 29 21.34 8.27 8.59
CA GLY A 29 20.59 7.43 7.68
C GLY A 29 20.78 7.94 6.27
N ARG A 30 21.02 7.01 5.35
CA ARG A 30 21.18 7.23 3.90
C ARG A 30 20.48 8.53 3.46
N PRO A 31 21.19 9.48 2.82
CA PRO A 31 20.57 10.72 2.37
C PRO A 31 19.29 10.40 1.57
N PRO A 32 18.21 11.18 1.74
CA PRO A 32 16.95 10.89 1.08
C PRO A 32 17.17 10.78 -0.42
N LYS A 33 16.60 9.76 -1.05
CA LYS A 33 16.76 9.63 -2.50
C LYS A 33 16.06 10.81 -3.19
N PRO A 34 16.69 11.42 -4.20
CA PRO A 34 16.05 12.50 -4.95
C PRO A 34 14.80 11.96 -5.65
N CYS A 35 13.74 12.77 -5.67
CA CYS A 35 12.53 12.44 -6.41
C CYS A 35 12.64 12.85 -7.88
N PRO A 36 11.97 12.11 -8.78
CA PRO A 36 11.90 12.47 -10.19
C PRO A 36 11.22 13.82 -10.36
N ASP A 37 11.88 14.76 -11.04
CA ASP A 37 11.39 16.11 -11.35
C ASP A 37 10.82 16.88 -10.14
N ASN A 38 11.31 16.57 -8.93
CA ASN A 38 10.75 17.09 -7.69
C ASN A 38 9.22 16.90 -7.58
N CYS A 39 8.73 15.74 -8.02
CA CYS A 39 7.30 15.41 -8.10
C CYS A 39 6.49 16.43 -8.92
N SER A 40 7.12 17.05 -9.92
CA SER A 40 6.54 18.08 -10.81
C SER A 40 5.91 19.27 -10.08
N GLY A 41 6.24 19.48 -8.80
CA GLY A 41 5.56 20.46 -7.93
C GLY A 41 4.14 20.10 -7.50
N ASN A 42 3.64 18.92 -7.89
CA ASN A 42 2.26 18.47 -7.67
C ASN A 42 2.17 17.34 -6.63
N GLY A 43 3.14 17.25 -5.73
CA GLY A 43 3.21 16.19 -4.75
C GLY A 43 4.28 16.39 -3.69
N VAL A 44 4.39 15.41 -2.80
CA VAL A 44 5.37 15.38 -1.72
C VAL A 44 6.39 14.28 -1.98
N CYS A 45 7.67 14.66 -1.95
CA CYS A 45 8.78 13.72 -2.11
C CYS A 45 9.03 12.94 -0.81
N GLN A 46 9.00 11.60 -0.88
CA GLN A 46 9.31 10.73 0.25
C GLN A 46 10.82 10.42 0.34
N HIS A 47 11.29 10.02 1.52
CA HIS A 47 12.70 9.70 1.77
C HIS A 47 13.27 8.60 0.83
N ASN A 48 12.39 7.71 0.34
CA ASN A 48 12.75 6.59 -0.53
C ASN A 48 12.88 7.00 -2.01
N GLY A 49 12.57 8.25 -2.36
CA GLY A 49 12.59 8.80 -3.73
C GLY A 49 11.27 8.64 -4.49
N SER A 50 10.20 8.20 -3.82
CA SER A 50 8.85 8.11 -4.40
C SER A 50 8.03 9.38 -4.17
N CYS A 51 7.13 9.67 -5.09
CA CYS A 51 6.23 10.81 -5.01
C CYS A 51 4.85 10.39 -4.48
N VAL A 52 4.32 11.13 -3.52
CA VAL A 52 2.91 11.09 -3.13
C VAL A 52 2.22 12.26 -3.82
N CYS A 53 1.34 11.98 -4.77
CA CYS A 53 0.70 13.03 -5.56
C CYS A 53 -0.42 13.72 -4.79
N ALA A 54 -0.53 15.03 -5.02
CA ALA A 54 -1.65 15.83 -4.56
C ALA A 54 -2.94 15.38 -5.25
N ARG A 55 -4.09 15.77 -4.67
CA ARG A 55 -5.40 15.45 -5.23
C ARG A 55 -5.49 15.92 -6.68
N GLY A 56 -5.90 15.03 -7.58
CA GLY A 56 -6.05 15.32 -9.01
C GLY A 56 -4.77 15.18 -9.84
N TRP A 57 -3.67 14.73 -9.23
CA TRP A 57 -2.43 14.40 -9.92
C TRP A 57 -2.06 12.93 -9.73
N ALA A 58 -1.34 12.40 -10.71
CA ALA A 58 -0.96 11.01 -10.82
C ALA A 58 0.35 10.83 -11.60
N GLY A 59 0.84 9.60 -11.63
CA GLY A 59 2.10 9.22 -12.26
C GLY A 59 3.27 9.21 -11.28
N TYR A 60 4.37 8.58 -11.69
CA TYR A 60 5.56 8.37 -10.85
C TYR A 60 6.21 9.67 -10.35
N ASN A 61 6.00 10.78 -11.07
CA ASN A 61 6.48 12.12 -10.75
C ASN A 61 5.34 13.14 -10.62
N CYS A 62 4.07 12.70 -10.49
CA CYS A 62 2.90 13.59 -10.37
C CYS A 62 2.70 14.60 -11.53
N SER A 63 3.21 14.28 -12.72
CA SER A 63 3.03 15.11 -13.92
C SER A 63 1.69 14.86 -14.64
N LEU A 64 1.02 13.73 -14.37
CA LEU A 64 -0.23 13.39 -15.04
C LEU A 64 -1.39 14.02 -14.28
N GLU A 65 -2.20 14.79 -14.99
CA GLU A 65 -3.45 15.30 -14.43
C GLU A 65 -4.57 14.26 -14.57
N CYS A 66 -5.34 14.05 -13.51
CA CYS A 66 -6.49 13.16 -13.52
C CYS A 66 -7.55 13.64 -14.53
N ALA A 67 -8.28 12.70 -15.12
CA ALA A 67 -9.41 13.07 -15.98
C ALA A 67 -10.48 13.85 -15.18
N GLY A 68 -10.92 14.99 -15.72
CA GLY A 68 -11.76 15.95 -14.98
C GLY A 68 -10.97 17.11 -14.34
N GLY A 69 -9.63 17.03 -14.37
CA GLY A 69 -8.71 18.07 -13.92
C GLY A 69 -8.41 18.03 -12.43
N ALA A 70 -7.44 18.84 -11.99
CA ALA A 70 -7.02 18.93 -10.60
C ALA A 70 -8.10 19.53 -9.68
N ALA A 71 -8.94 20.43 -10.21
CA ALA A 71 -9.99 21.10 -9.45
C ALA A 71 -11.15 20.16 -9.08
N ASN A 72 -11.55 19.28 -10.00
CA ASN A 72 -12.63 18.32 -9.76
C ASN A 72 -12.29 16.95 -10.38
N PRO A 73 -11.35 16.20 -9.77
CA PRO A 73 -10.89 14.94 -10.32
C PRO A 73 -12.05 13.96 -10.46
N CYS A 74 -12.12 13.28 -11.61
CA CYS A 74 -13.19 12.36 -11.97
C CYS A 74 -14.59 12.99 -11.86
N SER A 75 -14.67 14.32 -12.07
CA SER A 75 -15.88 15.11 -11.94
C SER A 75 -16.57 15.01 -10.57
N GLY A 76 -15.85 14.53 -9.55
CA GLY A 76 -16.40 14.25 -8.22
C GLY A 76 -17.30 13.01 -8.17
N GLN A 77 -17.32 12.19 -9.22
CA GLN A 77 -18.12 10.97 -9.36
C GLN A 77 -17.23 9.73 -9.49
N GLY A 78 -16.12 9.73 -8.75
CA GLY A 78 -15.17 8.63 -8.74
C GLY A 78 -13.84 8.98 -8.09
N MET A 79 -12.95 7.99 -8.08
CA MET A 79 -11.59 8.10 -7.55
C MET A 79 -10.56 8.07 -8.68
N CYS A 80 -9.58 8.97 -8.60
CA CYS A 80 -8.46 8.94 -9.53
C CYS A 80 -7.38 7.97 -9.06
N ASN A 81 -6.95 7.07 -9.95
CA ASN A 81 -5.81 6.21 -9.72
C ASN A 81 -4.52 7.03 -9.83
N GLN A 82 -3.77 7.10 -8.72
CA GLN A 82 -2.54 7.88 -8.63
C GLN A 82 -1.37 7.34 -9.48
N THR A 83 -1.49 6.15 -10.06
CA THR A 83 -0.42 5.56 -10.90
C THR A 83 -0.54 5.96 -12.36
N ASP A 84 -1.75 5.91 -12.92
CA ASP A 84 -2.01 6.08 -14.35
C ASP A 84 -2.95 7.25 -14.68
N GLY A 85 -3.49 7.94 -13.66
CA GLY A 85 -4.38 9.09 -13.81
C GLY A 85 -5.79 8.73 -14.29
N LYS A 86 -6.14 7.44 -14.36
CA LYS A 86 -7.47 7.00 -14.79
C LYS A 86 -8.49 7.09 -13.65
N CYS A 87 -9.72 7.41 -14.02
CA CYS A 87 -10.83 7.45 -13.09
C CYS A 87 -11.48 6.08 -12.93
N ILE A 88 -11.68 5.70 -11.67
CA ILE A 88 -12.54 4.61 -11.24
C ILE A 88 -13.86 5.28 -10.84
N CYS A 89 -14.89 5.12 -11.67
CA CYS A 89 -16.16 5.81 -11.48
C CYS A 89 -17.02 5.14 -10.41
N ASP A 90 -17.81 5.96 -9.72
CA ASP A 90 -18.81 5.49 -8.78
C ASP A 90 -19.97 4.80 -9.50
N GLU A 91 -20.78 4.03 -8.75
CA GLU A 91 -21.90 3.28 -9.32
C GLU A 91 -22.86 4.19 -10.11
N GLY A 92 -23.19 3.77 -11.34
CA GLY A 92 -24.05 4.54 -12.23
C GLY A 92 -23.35 5.69 -12.95
N PHE A 93 -22.02 5.82 -12.86
CA PHE A 93 -21.21 6.76 -13.65
C PHE A 93 -20.15 6.04 -14.49
N ALA A 94 -19.85 6.63 -15.65
CA ALA A 94 -18.91 6.10 -16.61
C ALA A 94 -18.31 7.19 -17.50
N GLY A 95 -17.42 6.74 -18.39
CA GLY A 95 -16.62 7.60 -19.26
C GLY A 95 -15.28 7.95 -18.62
N ARG A 96 -14.42 8.62 -19.39
CA ARG A 96 -13.03 8.90 -18.98
C ARG A 96 -12.94 9.71 -17.69
N ASN A 97 -13.89 10.60 -17.44
CA ASN A 97 -13.96 11.49 -16.28
C ASN A 97 -15.25 11.32 -15.47
N CYS A 98 -15.96 10.18 -15.60
CA CYS A 98 -17.17 9.86 -14.85
C CYS A 98 -18.34 10.86 -14.98
N THR A 99 -18.40 11.59 -16.11
CA THR A 99 -19.49 12.53 -16.39
C THR A 99 -20.74 11.89 -16.95
N ARG A 100 -20.61 10.70 -17.56
CA ARG A 100 -21.74 10.01 -18.20
C ARG A 100 -22.44 9.14 -17.18
N ARG A 101 -23.75 9.30 -17.01
CA ARG A 101 -24.53 8.35 -16.22
C ARG A 101 -24.70 7.04 -16.99
N GLU A 102 -24.45 5.91 -16.34
CA GLU A 102 -24.79 4.61 -16.89
C GLU A 102 -26.30 4.39 -16.76
N VAL A 103 -26.92 4.10 -17.90
CA VAL A 103 -28.31 3.67 -17.95
C VAL A 103 -28.28 2.15 -17.84
N PRO A 104 -29.01 1.52 -16.89
CA PRO A 104 -29.11 0.07 -16.82
C PRO A 104 -29.49 -0.49 -18.18
N THR A 105 -28.72 -1.47 -18.67
CA THR A 105 -29.02 -2.16 -19.93
C THR A 105 -30.27 -3.02 -19.84
N ASP A 106 -30.72 -3.34 -18.62
CA ASP A 106 -31.99 -4.01 -18.37
C ASP A 106 -33.11 -2.97 -18.20
N VAL A 107 -34.05 -2.96 -19.14
CA VAL A 107 -35.25 -2.11 -19.13
C VAL A 107 -36.09 -2.35 -17.87
N ASN A 108 -36.11 -3.56 -17.31
CA ASN A 108 -36.82 -3.87 -16.06
C ASN A 108 -36.12 -3.24 -14.85
N GLN A 109 -34.79 -3.17 -14.86
CA GLN A 109 -34.01 -2.46 -13.84
C GLN A 109 -34.17 -0.94 -13.97
N TYR A 110 -34.20 -0.41 -15.19
CA TYR A 110 -34.52 0.99 -15.46
C TYR A 110 -35.94 1.35 -14.99
N ARG A 111 -36.93 0.48 -15.21
CA ARG A 111 -38.31 0.64 -14.71
C ARG A 111 -38.41 0.61 -13.19
N ALA A 112 -37.70 -0.31 -12.53
CA ALA A 112 -37.65 -0.37 -11.06
C ALA A 112 -37.05 0.91 -10.46
N ASN A 113 -36.03 1.49 -11.11
CA ASN A 113 -35.36 2.71 -10.67
C ASN A 113 -36.22 3.98 -10.83
N ILE A 114 -37.11 4.04 -11.84
CA ILE A 114 -38.03 5.17 -12.06
C ILE A 114 -39.32 5.04 -11.22
N LEU A 115 -39.81 3.81 -10.98
CA LEU A 115 -41.03 3.56 -10.21
C LEU A 115 -40.81 3.59 -8.69
N GLY A 116 -39.59 3.90 -8.22
CA GLY A 116 -39.32 4.05 -6.79
C GLY A 116 -39.56 2.76 -5.99
N THR A 117 -39.58 1.60 -6.66
CA THR A 117 -39.53 0.33 -5.95
C THR A 117 -38.11 0.22 -5.43
N LYS A 118 -37.89 0.73 -4.21
CA LYS A 118 -36.75 0.33 -3.40
C LYS A 118 -36.72 -1.19 -3.50
N LYS A 119 -35.74 -1.74 -4.23
CA LYS A 119 -35.38 -3.14 -3.99
C LYS A 119 -34.86 -3.08 -2.56
N GLU A 120 -35.76 -3.35 -1.62
CA GLU A 120 -35.40 -3.63 -0.24
C GLU A 120 -34.23 -4.58 -0.34
N PRO A 121 -33.08 -4.30 0.32
CA PRO A 121 -31.91 -5.16 0.22
C PRO A 121 -32.41 -6.59 0.41
N GLU A 122 -32.18 -7.43 -0.59
CA GLU A 122 -32.58 -8.84 -0.51
C GLU A 122 -32.13 -9.33 0.87
N PRO A 123 -33.02 -9.95 1.67
CA PRO A 123 -32.63 -10.42 2.99
C PRO A 123 -31.39 -11.27 2.78
N ALA A 124 -30.27 -10.84 3.38
CA ALA A 124 -28.98 -11.49 3.25
C ALA A 124 -29.23 -12.99 3.31
N ALA A 125 -29.01 -13.67 2.17
CA ALA A 125 -29.23 -15.10 2.07
C ALA A 125 -28.42 -15.71 3.20
N LYS A 126 -29.13 -16.17 4.24
CA LYS A 126 -28.56 -16.87 5.37
C LYS A 126 -27.79 -18.05 4.77
N PRO A 127 -26.50 -18.25 5.10
CA PRO A 127 -25.79 -19.42 4.61
C PRO A 127 -26.54 -20.66 5.11
N ALA A 128 -27.13 -21.41 4.18
CA ALA A 128 -27.68 -22.73 4.43
C ALA A 128 -26.53 -23.73 4.30
N GLY A 129 -26.19 -24.39 5.41
CA GLY A 129 -25.34 -25.59 5.41
C GLY A 129 -23.90 -25.36 5.86
N ALA A 130 -23.69 -25.06 7.14
CA ALA A 130 -22.54 -25.63 7.85
C ALA A 130 -23.02 -26.98 8.38
N GLU A 131 -22.43 -28.04 7.87
CA GLU A 131 -22.68 -29.42 8.30
C GLU A 131 -22.33 -29.53 9.79
N THR A 132 -23.28 -30.02 10.59
CA THR A 132 -23.08 -30.34 11.99
C THR A 132 -22.09 -31.50 12.11
N ALA A 133 -20.82 -31.20 12.37
CA ALA A 133 -19.89 -32.18 12.92
C ALA A 133 -20.07 -32.18 14.44
N ALA A 134 -20.51 -33.34 14.94
CA ALA A 134 -20.79 -33.61 16.33
C ALA A 134 -19.57 -33.36 17.24
N ASP A 135 -19.83 -32.72 18.38
CA ASP A 135 -18.99 -32.81 19.57
C ASP A 135 -18.72 -34.29 19.93
N PRO A 136 -17.46 -34.73 20.10
CA PRO A 136 -17.17 -35.89 20.91
C PRO A 136 -17.25 -35.51 22.41
N PRO A 137 -17.79 -36.38 23.27
CA PRO A 137 -18.02 -36.08 24.68
C PRO A 137 -16.73 -36.03 25.49
N GLU A 138 -16.65 -35.06 26.41
CA GLU A 138 -15.72 -35.08 27.54
C GLU A 138 -16.06 -36.24 28.50
N GLY A 139 -15.03 -36.97 28.91
CA GLY A 139 -15.06 -38.00 29.95
C GLY A 139 -13.65 -38.30 30.48
N PRO A 140 -13.50 -38.80 31.72
CA PRO A 140 -12.71 -38.10 32.73
C PRO A 140 -11.40 -38.79 33.19
N SER A 141 -10.52 -37.98 33.80
CA SER A 141 -9.50 -38.24 34.85
C SER A 141 -8.90 -39.64 35.11
N GLU A 142 -7.57 -39.77 34.83
CA GLU A 142 -6.43 -40.34 35.64
C GLU A 142 -6.48 -41.79 36.23
N PRO A 143 -5.36 -42.42 36.72
CA PRO A 143 -3.91 -42.09 36.65
C PRO A 143 -2.93 -43.29 36.39
N ALA A 144 -1.62 -42.96 36.38
CA ALA A 144 -0.46 -43.71 36.92
C ALA A 144 0.23 -44.89 36.16
N GLY A 145 1.56 -44.71 36.01
CA GLY A 145 2.60 -45.76 36.01
C GLY A 145 2.98 -46.32 34.63
N ALA A 146 4.23 -46.59 34.27
CA ALA A 146 5.49 -46.54 34.97
C ALA A 146 6.65 -46.72 33.95
N LEU A 147 7.83 -46.17 34.32
CA LEU A 147 9.19 -46.64 34.03
C LEU A 147 9.84 -46.39 32.64
N ALA A 148 11.09 -45.91 32.76
CA ALA A 148 12.04 -45.40 31.77
C ALA A 148 12.92 -46.53 31.16
N PRO A 149 14.19 -46.28 30.77
CA PRO A 149 14.75 -45.41 29.72
C PRO A 149 15.52 -46.25 28.66
N GLY A 150 16.02 -45.64 27.56
CA GLY A 150 16.91 -46.35 26.63
C GLY A 150 17.51 -45.51 25.50
N ASP A 151 18.73 -45.06 25.74
CA ASP A 151 19.85 -44.93 24.80
C ASP A 151 19.75 -44.04 23.55
N ALA A 152 20.31 -42.83 23.71
CA ALA A 152 20.93 -42.07 22.62
C ALA A 152 22.36 -42.57 22.37
N ARG A 153 22.62 -43.26 21.25
CA ARG A 153 23.99 -43.32 20.66
C ARG A 153 24.03 -43.80 19.20
N GLY A 154 24.80 -43.07 18.37
CA GLY A 154 25.33 -43.55 17.07
C GLY A 154 25.01 -42.56 15.95
N LYS A 155 25.86 -41.57 15.67
CA LYS A 155 27.08 -41.60 14.83
C LYS A 155 26.83 -41.77 13.32
N ASN A 156 27.35 -40.76 12.61
CA ASN A 156 27.92 -40.73 11.26
C ASN A 156 27.00 -40.88 10.03
N SER A 157 27.18 -39.95 9.08
CA SER A 157 27.56 -40.34 7.72
C SER A 157 28.22 -39.15 7.04
N SER A 158 29.54 -39.25 6.90
CA SER A 158 30.35 -38.49 5.94
C SER A 158 30.13 -39.07 4.55
N THR A 159 30.02 -38.23 3.52
CA THR A 159 30.41 -38.50 2.10
C THR A 159 29.97 -37.28 1.28
N VAL A 160 30.71 -36.69 0.34
CA VAL A 160 32.02 -36.88 -0.32
C VAL A 160 32.55 -35.48 -0.60
#